data_AF-A0A3M4AJ01-F1
#
_entry.id   AF-A0A3M4AJ01-F1
#
_cell.length_a   1.000
_cell.length_b   1.000
_cell.length_c   1.000
_cell.angle_alpha   90.00
_cell.angle_beta   90.00
_cell.angle_gamma   90.00
#
_symmetry.space_group_name_H-M   'P 1'
#
loop_
_entity.id
_entity.type
_entity.pdbx_description
1 polymer ?
#
loop_
_entity_poly.entity_id
_entity_poly.type
_entity_poly.pdbx_seq_one_letter_code
_entity_poly.pdbx_strand_id
1 'polypeptide(L)'
;MIIGGVTPSTKVFSTGDYITVGGEMFEVVQDASSTAQGRVQVSLNKRIRRALTAGTPVEYRNPYSEMRRVVDTHQVVIQPVVSNSTLQFREAF
;
A
#
# COMPACT_ATOMS: atom_id res chain seq x y z
N MET A 1 6.10 -4.71 -10.84
CA MET A 1 4.65 -4.93 -11.07
C MET A 1 4.25 -4.26 -12.37
N ILE A 2 3.23 -4.77 -13.10
CA ILE A 2 2.67 -4.07 -14.28
C ILE A 2 1.23 -3.67 -13.98
N ILE A 3 0.89 -2.41 -14.22
CA ILE A 3 -0.47 -1.86 -14.09
C ILE A 3 -0.93 -1.41 -15.48
N GLY A 4 -2.18 -1.73 -15.84
CA GLY A 4 -2.80 -1.31 -17.10
C GLY A 4 -3.99 -0.39 -16.87
N GLY A 5 -4.49 0.24 -17.94
CA GLY A 5 -5.68 1.11 -17.88
C GLY A 5 -5.39 2.53 -17.40
N VAL A 6 -4.11 2.93 -17.40
CA VAL A 6 -3.68 4.31 -17.11
C VAL A 6 -3.64 5.14 -18.40
N THR A 7 -3.74 6.46 -18.28
CA THR A 7 -3.56 7.38 -19.39
C THR A 7 -2.24 7.09 -20.11
N PRO A 8 -2.21 6.88 -21.44
CA PRO A 8 -0.98 6.58 -22.15
C PRO A 8 0.06 7.71 -22.12
N SER A 9 1.33 7.34 -22.22
CA SER A 9 2.48 8.25 -22.37
C SER A 9 2.59 9.36 -21.30
N THR A 10 2.10 9.12 -20.09
CA THR A 10 2.22 10.06 -18.96
C THR A 10 3.00 9.46 -17.79
N LYS A 11 3.53 10.34 -16.94
CA LYS A 11 4.02 9.94 -15.62
C LYS A 11 2.83 9.56 -14.74
N VAL A 12 2.86 8.35 -14.18
CA VAL A 12 1.77 7.79 -13.36
C VAL A 12 2.11 7.86 -11.88
N PHE A 13 3.34 7.49 -11.52
CA PHE A 13 3.82 7.52 -10.14
C PHE A 13 5.18 8.21 -10.04
N SER A 14 5.44 8.80 -8.88
CA SER A 14 6.74 9.30 -8.45
C SER A 14 7.36 8.39 -7.40
N THR A 15 8.69 8.44 -7.27
CA THR A 15 9.37 7.84 -6.12
C THR A 15 8.80 8.40 -4.81
N GLY A 16 8.52 7.51 -3.86
CA GLY A 16 7.93 7.83 -2.55
C GLY A 16 6.40 7.76 -2.50
N ASP A 17 5.72 7.59 -3.65
CA ASP A 17 4.27 7.39 -3.65
C ASP A 17 3.91 6.06 -3.00
N TYR A 18 2.87 6.06 -2.16
CA TYR A 18 2.32 4.84 -1.57
C TYR A 18 1.14 4.34 -2.40
N ILE A 19 1.06 3.02 -2.59
CA ILE A 19 -0.05 2.35 -3.25
C ILE A 19 -0.49 1.12 -2.48
N THR A 20 -1.77 0.80 -2.53
CA THR A 20 -2.33 -0.43 -1.97
C THR A 20 -2.82 -1.34 -3.08
N VAL A 21 -2.40 -2.60 -3.02
CA VAL A 21 -2.80 -3.63 -3.98
C VAL A 21 -3.16 -4.89 -3.21
N GLY A 22 -4.43 -5.30 -3.26
CA GLY A 22 -4.91 -6.49 -2.55
C GLY A 22 -4.69 -6.44 -1.03
N GLY A 23 -4.88 -5.27 -0.42
CA GLY A 23 -4.70 -5.07 1.03
C GLY A 23 -3.26 -4.89 1.50
N GLU A 24 -2.26 -5.10 0.64
CA GLU A 24 -0.84 -4.87 0.96
C GLU A 24 -0.42 -3.46 0.49
N MET A 25 0.29 -2.72 1.35
CA MET A 25 0.78 -1.37 1.02
C MET A 25 2.23 -1.44 0.54
N PHE A 26 2.53 -0.74 -0.55
CA PHE A 26 3.85 -0.66 -1.16
C PHE A 26 4.24 0.79 -1.36
N GLU A 27 5.55 1.03 -1.38
CA GLU A 27 6.12 2.31 -1.79
C GLU A 27 6.73 2.14 -3.18
N VAL A 28 6.46 3.11 -4.05
CA VAL A 28 7.08 3.24 -5.36
C VAL A 28 8.50 3.74 -5.19
N VAL A 29 9.50 2.97 -5.63
CA VAL A 29 10.92 3.31 -5.43
C VAL A 29 11.56 4.00 -6.64
N GLN A 30 10.81 4.14 -7.73
CA GLN A 30 11.26 4.82 -8.93
C GLN A 30 10.08 5.43 -9.67
N ASP A 31 10.25 6.63 -10.20
CA ASP A 31 9.33 7.26 -11.15
C ASP A 31 8.88 6.25 -12.23
N ALA A 32 7.57 6.19 -12.46
CA ALA A 32 6.98 5.23 -13.37
C ALA A 32 6.06 5.93 -14.37
N SER A 33 6.35 5.75 -15.66
CA SER A 33 5.57 6.30 -16.76
C SER A 33 4.93 5.20 -17.59
N SER A 34 3.73 5.45 -18.08
CA SER A 34 2.98 4.52 -18.92
C SER A 34 3.51 4.49 -20.35
N THR A 35 3.47 3.32 -20.99
CA THR A 35 3.69 3.17 -22.43
C THR A 35 2.53 3.73 -23.25
N ALA A 36 2.70 3.73 -24.58
CA ALA A 36 1.64 4.12 -25.53
C ALA A 36 0.37 3.24 -25.43
N GLN A 37 0.48 2.04 -24.88
CA GLN A 37 -0.65 1.12 -24.65
C GLN A 37 -1.30 1.30 -23.27
N GLY A 38 -0.94 2.34 -22.50
CA GLY A 38 -1.49 2.57 -21.17
C GLY A 38 -1.07 1.50 -20.15
N ARG A 39 0.14 0.97 -20.27
CA ARG A 39 0.75 0.03 -19.31
C ARG A 39 1.93 0.69 -18.62
N VAL A 40 2.05 0.54 -17.32
CA VAL A 40 3.17 1.07 -16.53
C VAL A 40 3.85 -0.06 -15.78
N GLN A 41 5.19 -0.10 -15.85
CA GLN A 41 6.00 -0.98 -15.01
C GLN A 41 6.41 -0.20 -13.77
N VAL A 42 6.03 -0.71 -12.59
CA VAL A 42 6.28 -0.07 -11.30
C VAL A 42 7.27 -0.91 -10.50
N SER A 43 8.34 -0.25 -10.03
CA SER A 43 9.31 -0.79 -9.08
C SER A 43 8.85 -0.50 -7.66
N LEU A 44 8.81 -1.53 -6.80
CA LEU A 44 8.29 -1.45 -5.44
C LEU A 44 9.38 -1.74 -4.40
N ASN A 45 9.23 -1.20 -3.20
CA ASN A 45 10.17 -1.37 -2.09
C ASN A 45 10.29 -2.81 -1.56
N LYS A 46 9.27 -3.65 -1.79
CA LYS A 46 9.26 -5.06 -1.39
C LYS A 46 8.60 -5.92 -2.45
N ARG A 47 8.92 -7.22 -2.43
CA ARG A 47 8.25 -8.21 -3.29
C ARG A 47 6.80 -8.40 -2.84
N ILE A 48 5.92 -8.60 -3.82
CA ILE A 48 4.54 -9.03 -3.56
C ILE A 48 4.59 -10.48 -3.06
N ARG A 49 3.98 -10.75 -1.90
CA ARG A 49 4.04 -12.07 -1.24
C ARG A 49 2.91 -13.02 -1.61
N ARG A 50 1.82 -12.50 -2.17
CA ARG A 50 0.65 -13.28 -2.60
C ARG A 50 0.42 -13.13 -4.10
N ALA A 51 -0.13 -14.16 -4.74
CA ALA A 51 -0.56 -14.05 -6.12
C ALA A 51 -1.65 -12.98 -6.24
N LEU A 52 -1.46 -12.01 -7.13
CA LEU A 52 -2.46 -11.01 -7.45
C LEU A 52 -3.34 -11.53 -8.58
N THR A 53 -4.66 -11.49 -8.38
CA THR A 53 -5.62 -11.72 -9.46
C THR A 53 -5.58 -10.54 -10.43
N ALA A 54 -5.58 -10.82 -11.74
CA ALA A 54 -5.66 -9.76 -12.74
C ALA A 54 -6.92 -8.91 -12.52
N GLY A 55 -6.78 -7.59 -12.59
CA GLY A 55 -7.86 -6.65 -12.27
C GLY A 55 -7.98 -6.27 -10.79
N THR A 56 -7.10 -6.77 -9.91
CA THR A 56 -7.00 -6.24 -8.54
C THR A 56 -6.80 -4.72 -8.59
N PRO A 57 -7.65 -3.94 -7.90
CA PRO A 57 -7.55 -2.49 -7.93
C PRO A 57 -6.26 -2.03 -7.27
N VAL A 58 -5.74 -0.91 -7.78
CA VAL A 58 -4.60 -0.18 -7.20
C VAL A 58 -5.16 1.10 -6.59
N GLU A 59 -5.16 1.19 -5.27
CA GLU A 59 -5.57 2.38 -4.54
C GLU A 59 -4.35 3.28 -4.31
N TYR A 60 -4.45 4.53 -4.73
CA TYR A 60 -3.35 5.51 -4.73
C TYR A 60 -3.75 6.86 -4.14
N ARG A 61 -5.04 7.08 -3.88
CA ARG A 61 -5.56 8.32 -3.27
C ARG A 61 -5.61 8.19 -1.75
N ASN A 62 -6.03 7.03 -1.26
CA ASN A 62 -6.06 6.70 0.17
C ASN A 62 -5.40 5.33 0.42
N PRO A 63 -4.07 5.20 0.27
CA PRO A 63 -3.38 3.94 0.52
C PRO A 63 -3.60 3.47 1.98
N TYR A 64 -3.89 2.19 2.13
CA TYR A 64 -4.07 1.48 3.40
C TYR A 64 -3.31 0.16 3.41
N SER A 65 -3.13 -0.42 4.60
CA SER A 65 -2.58 -1.77 4.76
C SER A 65 -3.48 -2.57 5.68
N GLU A 66 -3.84 -3.78 5.26
CA GLU A 66 -4.47 -4.75 6.13
C GLU A 66 -3.43 -5.28 7.11
N MET A 67 -3.72 -5.16 8.41
CA MET A 67 -2.80 -5.56 9.47
C MET A 67 -3.51 -6.42 10.51
N ARG A 68 -2.76 -7.39 11.05
CA ARG A 68 -3.16 -8.14 12.24
C ARG A 68 -2.54 -7.48 13.45
N ARG A 69 -3.35 -7.35 14.50
CA ARG A 69 -2.86 -6.93 15.80
C ARG A 69 -1.91 -8.01 16.35
N VAL A 70 -0.74 -7.61 16.83
CA VAL A 70 0.32 -8.55 17.26
C VAL A 70 -0.02 -9.18 18.60
N VAL A 71 -0.61 -8.40 19.50
CA VAL A 71 -1.00 -8.82 20.84
C VAL A 71 -2.39 -8.27 21.14
N ASP A 72 -3.32 -9.13 21.55
CA ASP A 72 -4.69 -8.77 21.92
C ASP A 72 -4.78 -8.14 23.33
N THR A 73 -3.80 -8.38 24.19
CA THR A 73 -3.60 -7.63 25.42
C THR A 73 -3.05 -6.23 25.11
N HIS A 74 -3.72 -5.20 25.63
CA HIS A 74 -3.18 -3.84 25.70
C HIS A 74 -3.52 -3.24 27.04
N GLN A 75 -2.62 -2.43 27.54
CA GLN A 75 -2.86 -1.63 28.73
C GLN A 75 -3.38 -0.27 28.29
N VAL A 76 -4.60 0.07 28.71
CA VAL A 76 -5.12 1.43 28.63
C VAL A 76 -4.86 2.09 29.98
N VAL A 77 -4.04 3.13 29.99
CA VAL A 77 -3.85 3.94 31.20
C VAL A 77 -4.89 5.05 31.15
N ILE A 78 -5.92 4.93 32.01
CA ILE A 78 -7.02 5.89 32.08
C ILE A 78 -6.67 6.93 33.14
N GLN A 79 -6.48 8.18 32.74
CA GLN A 79 -6.51 9.34 33.62
C GLN A 79 -7.79 10.14 33.33
N PRO A 80 -8.31 10.94 34.28
CA PRO A 80 -9.62 11.61 34.15
C PRO A 80 -9.78 12.55 32.93
N VAL A 81 -8.71 12.84 32.18
CA VAL A 81 -8.70 13.78 31.05
C VAL A 81 -7.96 13.23 29.81
N VAL A 82 -7.00 12.32 29.99
CA VAL A 82 -6.22 11.73 28.90
C VAL A 82 -6.12 10.23 29.11
N SER A 83 -6.45 9.45 28.10
CA SER A 83 -6.20 8.02 28.08
C SER A 83 -5.21 7.70 26.96
N ASN A 84 -4.15 6.98 27.30
CA ASN A 84 -3.13 6.58 26.34
C ASN A 84 -3.22 5.07 26.10
N SER A 85 -3.04 4.66 24.85
CA SER A 85 -2.94 3.26 24.45
C SER A 85 -1.89 3.13 23.35
N THR A 86 -1.12 2.05 23.40
CA THR A 86 -0.20 1.66 22.32
C THR A 86 -0.71 0.37 21.71
N LEU A 87 -0.90 0.38 20.40
CA LEU A 87 -1.32 -0.78 19.63
C LEU A 87 -0.21 -1.17 18.67
N GLN A 88 0.13 -2.45 18.67
CA GLN A 88 1.13 -3.01 17.77
C GLN A 88 0.44 -3.82 16.70
N PHE A 89 0.75 -3.50 15.45
CA PHE A 89 0.19 -4.14 14.27
C PHE A 89 1.31 -4.68 13.39
N ARG A 90 1.03 -5.79 12.72
CA ARG A 90 1.89 -6.39 11.70
C ARG A 90 1.05 -6.62 10.45
N GLU A 91 1.62 -6.29 9.29
CA GLU A 91 0.96 -6.50 8.00
C GLU A 91 0.45 -7.94 7.84
N ALA A 92 -0.79 -8.06 7.36
CA ALA A 92 -1.54 -9.30 7.24
C ALA A 92 -1.26 -9.97 5.88
N PHE A 93 -0.13 -10.67 5.77
CA PHE A 93 0.15 -11.53 4.61
C PHE A 93 -0.42 -12.94 4.77
#